data_AF-A0A7C4HD29-F1
#
_entry.id   AF-A0A7C4HD29-F1
#
_cell.length_a   1.000
_cell.length_b   1.000
_cell.length_c   1.000
_cell.angle_alpha   90.00
_cell.angle_beta   90.00
_cell.angle_gamma   90.00
#
_symmetry.space_group_name_H-M   'P 1'
#
loop_
_entity.id
_entity.type
_entity.pdbx_description
1 polymer ?
#
loop_
_entity_poly.entity_id
_entity_poly.type
_entity_poly.pdbx_seq_one_letter_code
_entity_poly.pdbx_strand_id
1 'polypeptide(L)'
;MFMGNPTIIKAQISTLKSDPLISPSYASLIVDLALKYIKENFGFEGVARSLDELEDFLLKIADDYPVEEAVVYGIYKGESMLAGAVGPICRRFGKEAPKKLVQSLEATNVLKESRGLYDCLSKYKDILVKIGFIKNEDLVLEDLGDEVLVKLGGRCTYLNVCTQLNKEEVRDVYGLMPCGRLIALAGIAEASLNKIFDAKLVSYNPPNCSGKIFEYKK
;
A
#
# COMPACT_ATOMS: atom_id res chain seq x y z
N MET A 1 17.42 8.43 -5.74
CA MET A 1 16.67 7.28 -6.24
C MET A 1 16.09 6.57 -5.02
N PHE A 2 14.81 6.19 -5.03
CA PHE A 2 14.28 5.36 -3.94
C PHE A 2 14.71 3.93 -4.19
N MET A 3 15.37 3.34 -3.21
CA MET A 3 15.61 1.90 -3.19
C MET A 3 14.36 1.25 -2.61
N GLY A 4 14.02 0.07 -3.11
CA GLY A 4 12.94 -0.72 -2.59
C GLY A 4 13.24 -1.18 -1.16
N ASN A 5 12.18 -1.48 -0.43
CA ASN A 5 12.30 -1.89 0.97
C ASN A 5 12.03 -3.40 1.12
N PRO A 6 13.07 -4.22 1.38
CA PRO A 6 12.90 -5.67 1.52
C PRO A 6 11.85 -6.09 2.53
N THR A 7 11.71 -5.37 3.63
CA THR A 7 10.71 -5.67 4.67
C THR A 7 9.29 -5.41 4.17
N ILE A 8 9.08 -4.34 3.41
CA ILE A 8 7.78 -4.05 2.77
C ILE A 8 7.46 -5.13 1.73
N ILE A 9 8.40 -5.49 0.86
CA ILE A 9 8.22 -6.54 -0.17
C ILE A 9 7.78 -7.85 0.50
N LYS A 10 8.51 -8.30 1.52
CA LYS A 10 8.19 -9.52 2.27
C LYS A 10 6.81 -9.45 2.94
N ALA A 11 6.47 -8.31 3.54
CA ALA A 11 5.16 -8.14 4.18
C ALA A 11 4.02 -8.21 3.16
N GLN A 12 4.18 -7.58 2.00
CA GLN A 12 3.20 -7.61 0.92
C GLN A 12 3.03 -9.01 0.33
N ILE A 13 4.12 -9.68 -0.05
CA ILE A 13 4.05 -11.04 -0.60
C ILE A 13 3.49 -12.02 0.42
N SER A 14 3.93 -11.95 1.68
CA SER A 14 3.37 -12.77 2.75
C SER A 14 1.86 -12.56 2.89
N THR A 15 1.36 -11.33 2.79
CA THR A 15 -0.09 -11.05 2.80
C THR A 15 -0.81 -11.75 1.67
N LEU A 16 -0.29 -11.67 0.44
CA LEU A 16 -0.88 -12.36 -0.71
C LEU A 16 -0.93 -13.87 -0.53
N LYS A 17 0.17 -14.47 -0.06
CA LYS A 17 0.27 -15.93 0.16
C LYS A 17 -0.72 -16.46 1.19
N SER A 18 -1.16 -15.64 2.15
CA SER A 18 -2.08 -16.05 3.22
C SER A 18 -3.52 -15.59 3.04
N ASP A 19 -3.82 -14.74 2.05
CA ASP A 19 -5.17 -14.20 1.88
C ASP A 19 -6.05 -15.23 1.17
N PRO A 20 -7.14 -15.70 1.80
CA PRO A 20 -8.00 -16.74 1.23
C PRO A 20 -8.75 -16.31 -0.03
N LEU A 21 -8.75 -15.01 -0.39
CA LEU A 21 -9.31 -14.52 -1.66
C LEU A 21 -8.32 -14.60 -2.83
N ILE A 22 -7.04 -14.91 -2.57
CA ILE A 22 -6.01 -15.03 -3.60
C ILE A 22 -5.96 -16.49 -4.07
N SER A 23 -6.69 -16.79 -5.13
CA SER A 23 -6.62 -18.09 -5.81
C SER A 23 -5.29 -18.25 -6.56
N PRO A 24 -4.84 -19.47 -6.89
CA PRO A 24 -3.62 -19.69 -7.68
C PRO A 24 -3.61 -18.95 -9.03
N SER A 25 -4.75 -18.94 -9.73
CA SER A 25 -4.88 -18.21 -11.00
C SER A 25 -4.76 -16.70 -10.80
N TYR A 26 -5.31 -16.16 -9.71
CA TYR A 26 -5.19 -14.75 -9.43
C TYR A 26 -3.77 -14.37 -8.98
N ALA A 27 -3.12 -15.22 -8.19
CA ALA A 27 -1.70 -15.06 -7.87
C ALA A 27 -0.83 -15.00 -9.12
N SER A 28 -1.05 -15.90 -10.10
CA SER A 28 -0.35 -15.87 -11.38
C SER A 28 -0.57 -14.55 -12.12
N LEU A 29 -1.81 -14.06 -12.17
CA LEU A 29 -2.12 -12.78 -12.80
C LEU A 29 -1.40 -11.60 -12.12
N ILE A 30 -1.34 -11.59 -10.78
CA ILE A 30 -0.59 -10.57 -10.03
C ILE A 30 0.90 -10.62 -10.40
N VAL A 31 1.50 -11.81 -10.49
CA VAL A 31 2.91 -11.99 -10.89
C VAL A 31 3.15 -11.43 -12.29
N ASP A 32 2.33 -11.81 -13.26
CA ASP A 32 2.48 -11.35 -14.65
C ASP A 32 2.37 -9.82 -14.75
N LEU A 33 1.41 -9.23 -14.05
CA LEU A 33 1.20 -7.78 -14.02
C LEU A 33 2.32 -7.04 -13.30
N ALA A 34 2.86 -7.59 -12.22
CA ALA A 34 4.01 -7.02 -11.52
C ALA A 34 5.27 -7.05 -12.40
N LEU A 35 5.55 -8.16 -13.08
CA LEU A 35 6.67 -8.26 -14.02
C LEU A 35 6.51 -7.30 -15.20
N LYS A 36 5.30 -7.17 -15.75
CA LYS A 36 4.98 -6.20 -16.79
C LYS A 36 5.28 -4.77 -16.32
N TYR A 37 4.82 -4.40 -15.13
CA TYR A 37 5.07 -3.09 -14.53
C TYR A 37 6.56 -2.79 -14.39
N ILE A 38 7.34 -3.76 -13.90
CA ILE A 38 8.79 -3.63 -13.70
C ILE A 38 9.49 -3.41 -15.04
N LYS A 39 9.12 -4.17 -16.08
CA LYS A 39 9.66 -4.00 -17.42
C LYS A 39 9.37 -2.61 -17.97
N GLU A 40 8.14 -2.12 -17.82
CA GLU A 40 7.71 -0.84 -18.38
C GLU A 40 8.31 0.37 -17.65
N ASN A 41 8.45 0.31 -16.33
CA ASN A 41 8.89 1.46 -15.52
C ASN A 41 10.38 1.46 -15.17
N PHE A 42 11.00 0.28 -15.13
CA PHE A 42 12.40 0.14 -14.72
C PHE A 42 13.28 -0.48 -15.82
N GLY A 43 12.69 -1.00 -16.91
CA GLY A 43 13.45 -1.61 -18.01
C GLY A 43 14.04 -2.99 -17.68
N PHE A 44 13.60 -3.61 -16.58
CA PHE A 44 14.08 -4.93 -16.16
C PHE A 44 13.17 -6.05 -16.68
N GLU A 45 13.78 -7.05 -17.30
CA GLU A 45 13.11 -8.29 -17.63
C GLU A 45 13.38 -9.33 -16.53
N GLY A 46 12.31 -9.82 -15.94
CA GLY A 46 12.33 -10.88 -14.93
C GLY A 46 11.47 -12.06 -15.38
N VAL A 47 11.76 -13.23 -14.81
CA VAL A 47 10.92 -14.41 -14.95
C VAL A 47 10.55 -14.88 -13.54
N ALA A 48 9.26 -14.88 -13.25
CA ALA A 48 8.68 -15.47 -12.06
C ALA A 48 7.35 -16.13 -12.42
N ARG A 49 7.08 -17.30 -11.86
CA ARG A 49 5.87 -18.10 -12.09
C ARG A 49 5.04 -18.29 -10.82
N SER A 50 5.53 -17.78 -9.70
CA SER A 50 4.90 -17.88 -8.40
C SER A 50 5.17 -16.62 -7.58
N LEU A 51 4.42 -16.45 -6.49
CA LEU A 51 4.68 -15.35 -5.55
C LEU A 51 6.05 -15.50 -4.85
N ASP A 52 6.53 -16.73 -4.64
CA ASP A 52 7.88 -16.98 -4.11
C ASP A 52 8.96 -16.52 -5.09
N GLU A 53 8.84 -16.92 -6.37
CA GLU A 53 9.79 -16.49 -7.41
C GLU A 53 9.73 -14.98 -7.63
N LEU A 54 8.55 -14.36 -7.52
CA LEU A 54 8.39 -12.92 -7.60
C LEU A 54 9.09 -12.23 -6.42
N GLU A 55 8.93 -12.74 -5.19
CA GLU A 55 9.62 -12.21 -4.01
C GLU A 55 11.14 -12.24 -4.20
N ASP A 56 11.69 -13.38 -4.60
CA ASP A 56 13.13 -13.55 -4.85
C ASP A 56 13.62 -12.61 -5.95
N PHE A 57 12.82 -12.41 -7.00
CA PHE A 57 13.15 -11.48 -8.07
C PHE A 57 13.15 -10.02 -7.58
N LEU A 58 12.11 -9.58 -6.88
CA LEU A 58 11.98 -8.22 -6.34
C LEU A 58 13.13 -7.91 -5.36
N LEU A 59 13.46 -8.85 -4.47
CA LEU A 59 14.53 -8.68 -3.49
C LEU A 59 15.90 -8.49 -4.15
N LYS A 60 16.16 -9.11 -5.32
CA LYS A 60 17.42 -8.95 -6.05
C LYS A 60 17.62 -7.57 -6.66
N ILE A 61 16.53 -6.85 -6.97
CA ILE A 61 16.58 -5.55 -7.64
C ILE A 61 16.14 -4.39 -6.73
N ALA A 62 15.80 -4.68 -5.47
CA ALA A 62 15.33 -3.69 -4.51
C ALA A 62 16.40 -2.65 -4.16
N ASP A 63 17.69 -3.00 -4.21
CA ASP A 63 18.77 -2.04 -3.91
C ASP A 63 18.87 -0.91 -4.94
N ASP A 64 18.31 -1.10 -6.14
CA ASP A 64 18.39 -0.13 -7.23
C ASP A 64 17.06 0.59 -7.50
N TYR A 65 15.92 -0.04 -7.21
CA TYR A 65 14.59 0.42 -7.62
C TYR A 65 13.50 0.23 -6.54
N PRO A 66 12.45 1.07 -6.48
CA PRO A 66 11.36 0.99 -5.50
C PRO A 66 10.32 -0.07 -5.88
N VAL A 67 10.76 -1.33 -5.99
CA VAL A 67 10.00 -2.40 -6.67
C VAL A 67 8.81 -2.95 -5.90
N GLU A 68 8.65 -2.65 -4.61
CA GLU A 68 7.43 -2.97 -3.85
C GLU A 68 6.16 -2.38 -4.47
N GLU A 69 6.29 -1.33 -5.28
CA GLU A 69 5.17 -0.71 -5.97
C GLU A 69 4.59 -1.62 -7.06
N ALA A 70 5.40 -2.52 -7.64
CA ALA A 70 4.96 -3.48 -8.64
C ALA A 70 3.92 -4.47 -8.08
N VAL A 71 4.07 -4.86 -6.80
CA VAL A 71 3.10 -5.74 -6.12
C VAL A 71 1.75 -5.03 -5.99
N VAL A 72 1.76 -3.75 -5.58
CA VAL A 72 0.55 -2.94 -5.45
C VAL A 72 -0.14 -2.78 -6.81
N TYR A 73 0.63 -2.49 -7.86
CA TYR A 73 0.11 -2.42 -9.23
C TYR A 73 -0.54 -3.73 -9.67
N GLY A 74 0.14 -4.87 -9.49
CA GLY A 74 -0.35 -6.18 -9.89
C GLY A 74 -1.70 -6.53 -9.25
N ILE A 75 -1.88 -6.19 -7.97
CA ILE A 75 -3.15 -6.41 -7.25
C ILE A 75 -4.24 -5.48 -7.77
N TYR A 76 -3.95 -4.19 -7.93
CA TYR A 76 -4.96 -3.20 -8.33
C TYR A 76 -5.42 -3.44 -9.76
N LYS A 77 -4.47 -3.65 -10.66
CA LYS A 77 -4.77 -3.95 -12.05
C LYS A 77 -5.44 -5.32 -12.18
N GLY A 78 -4.95 -6.32 -11.46
CA GLY A 78 -5.51 -7.66 -11.47
C GLY A 78 -6.96 -7.70 -11.00
N GLU A 79 -7.29 -7.06 -9.87
CA GLU A 79 -8.66 -6.97 -9.38
C GLU A 79 -9.56 -6.23 -10.38
N SER A 80 -9.09 -5.12 -10.93
CA SER A 80 -9.84 -4.37 -11.94
C SER A 80 -10.10 -5.17 -13.22
N MET A 81 -9.17 -6.02 -13.65
CA MET A 81 -9.38 -6.92 -14.80
C MET A 81 -10.42 -8.00 -14.51
N LEU A 82 -10.51 -8.49 -13.27
CA LEU A 82 -11.44 -9.55 -12.89
C LEU A 82 -12.84 -9.03 -12.56
N ALA A 83 -12.93 -7.89 -11.88
CA ALA A 83 -14.17 -7.36 -11.32
C ALA A 83 -14.66 -6.07 -12.00
N GLY A 84 -13.89 -5.52 -12.96
CA GLY A 84 -14.18 -4.26 -13.64
C GLY A 84 -13.79 -3.00 -12.85
N ALA A 85 -13.43 -3.14 -11.56
CA ALA A 85 -13.00 -2.05 -10.70
C ALA A 85 -12.13 -2.56 -9.55
N VAL A 86 -11.37 -1.66 -8.91
CA VAL A 86 -10.66 -1.93 -7.66
C VAL A 86 -11.65 -1.98 -6.50
N GLY A 87 -11.49 -2.96 -5.62
CA GLY A 87 -12.57 -3.37 -4.73
C GLY A 87 -12.10 -4.05 -3.42
N PRO A 88 -12.82 -5.10 -2.98
CA PRO A 88 -12.58 -5.73 -1.69
C PRO A 88 -11.19 -6.32 -1.50
N ILE A 89 -10.57 -6.88 -2.54
CA ILE A 89 -9.26 -7.54 -2.42
C ILE A 89 -8.17 -6.51 -2.20
N CYS A 90 -8.15 -5.41 -2.97
CA CYS A 90 -7.20 -4.32 -2.73
C CYS A 90 -7.39 -3.68 -1.36
N ARG A 91 -8.64 -3.49 -0.91
CA ARG A 91 -8.92 -2.97 0.43
C ARG A 91 -8.42 -3.92 1.52
N ARG A 92 -8.69 -5.22 1.41
CA ARG A 92 -8.19 -6.22 2.36
C ARG A 92 -6.66 -6.26 2.37
N PHE A 93 -6.03 -6.40 1.21
CA PHE A 93 -4.58 -6.41 1.09
C PHE A 93 -3.96 -5.16 1.70
N GLY A 94 -4.47 -3.98 1.32
CA GLY A 94 -3.98 -2.71 1.84
C GLY A 94 -4.14 -2.59 3.35
N LYS A 95 -5.11 -3.27 3.96
CA LYS A 95 -5.30 -3.29 5.41
C LYS A 95 -4.46 -4.35 6.13
N GLU A 96 -4.17 -5.50 5.50
CA GLU A 96 -3.43 -6.60 6.13
C GLU A 96 -1.91 -6.49 5.97
N ALA A 97 -1.41 -6.02 4.82
CA ALA A 97 0.01 -5.78 4.60
C ALA A 97 0.68 -4.88 5.67
N PRO A 98 0.13 -3.72 6.07
CA PRO A 98 0.73 -2.91 7.14
C PRO A 98 0.73 -3.64 8.51
N LYS A 99 -0.25 -4.50 8.79
CA LYS A 99 -0.28 -5.30 10.03
C LYS A 99 0.86 -6.31 10.05
N LYS A 100 1.06 -7.05 8.95
CA LYS A 100 2.18 -7.99 8.82
C LYS A 100 3.53 -7.30 8.92
N LEU A 101 3.66 -6.12 8.32
CA LEU A 101 4.87 -5.31 8.44
C LEU A 101 5.18 -5.02 9.91
N VAL A 102 4.23 -4.47 10.66
CA VAL A 102 4.41 -4.11 12.06
C VAL A 102 4.69 -5.33 12.94
N GLN A 103 4.04 -6.47 12.66
CA GLN A 103 4.31 -7.74 13.34
C GLN A 103 5.75 -8.22 13.09
N SER A 104 6.21 -8.19 11.84
CA SER A 104 7.57 -8.61 11.47
C SER A 104 8.66 -7.74 12.07
N LEU A 105 8.33 -6.48 12.40
CA LEU A 105 9.20 -5.52 13.06
C LEU A 105 9.08 -5.54 14.59
N GLU A 106 8.27 -6.45 15.16
CA GLU A 106 7.95 -6.51 16.60
C GLU A 106 7.40 -5.19 17.18
N ALA A 107 6.85 -4.32 16.31
CA ALA A 107 6.40 -2.98 16.66
C ALA A 107 4.92 -2.91 17.06
N THR A 108 4.25 -4.06 17.21
CA THR A 108 2.82 -4.14 17.54
C THR A 108 2.47 -3.42 18.84
N ASN A 109 3.30 -3.54 19.87
CA ASN A 109 3.03 -2.93 21.17
C ASN A 109 3.05 -1.40 21.11
N VAL A 110 3.92 -0.82 20.28
CA VAL A 110 4.01 0.64 20.07
C VAL A 110 2.65 1.21 19.63
N LEU A 111 1.98 0.50 18.72
CA LEU A 111 0.69 0.94 18.19
C LEU A 111 -0.48 0.65 19.12
N LYS A 112 -0.43 -0.43 19.93
CA LYS A 112 -1.47 -0.73 20.92
C LYS A 112 -1.59 0.34 22.02
N GLU A 113 -0.50 1.02 22.33
CA GLU A 113 -0.47 2.12 23.30
C GLU A 113 -0.98 3.46 22.73
N SER A 114 -1.63 3.44 21.57
CA SER A 114 -2.10 4.67 20.92
C SER A 114 -3.33 5.25 21.62
N ARG A 115 -3.32 6.57 21.85
CA ARG A 115 -4.42 7.28 22.54
C ARG A 115 -5.60 7.64 21.64
N GLY A 116 -5.43 7.51 20.33
CA GLY A 116 -6.43 7.88 19.33
C GLY A 116 -5.90 7.71 17.90
N LEU A 117 -6.71 8.13 16.92
CA LEU A 117 -6.38 7.97 15.50
C LEU A 117 -5.10 8.71 15.12
N TYR A 118 -4.98 10.00 15.45
CA TYR A 118 -3.79 10.80 15.14
C TYR A 118 -2.50 10.20 15.73
N ASP A 119 -2.53 9.81 17.00
CA ASP A 119 -1.37 9.20 17.68
C ASP A 119 -0.98 7.86 17.03
N CYS A 120 -1.96 7.01 16.71
CA CYS A 120 -1.72 5.74 16.02
C CYS A 120 -1.06 5.94 14.65
N LEU A 121 -1.59 6.87 13.84
CA LEU A 121 -1.05 7.15 12.51
C LEU A 121 0.34 7.80 12.59
N SER A 122 0.57 8.65 13.59
CA SER A 122 1.88 9.28 13.84
C SER A 122 2.94 8.24 14.20
N LYS A 123 2.63 7.33 15.13
CA LYS A 123 3.55 6.23 15.49
C LYS A 123 3.82 5.29 14.32
N TYR A 124 2.81 5.01 13.49
CA TYR A 124 3.02 4.20 12.29
C TYR A 124 3.88 4.92 11.24
N LYS A 125 3.68 6.23 11.05
CA LYS A 125 4.57 7.06 10.24
C LYS A 125 6.01 6.95 10.75
N ASP A 126 6.24 7.05 12.05
CA ASP A 126 7.58 6.92 12.63
C ASP A 126 8.22 5.56 12.34
N ILE A 127 7.43 4.47 12.36
CA ILE A 127 7.91 3.14 11.96
C ILE A 127 8.37 3.16 10.50
N LEU A 128 7.55 3.72 9.59
CA LEU A 128 7.89 3.80 8.16
C LEU A 128 9.14 4.66 7.90
N VAL A 129 9.32 5.74 8.66
CA VAL A 129 10.54 6.57 8.59
C VAL A 129 11.75 5.80 9.11
N LYS A 130 11.63 5.10 10.24
CA LYS A 130 12.72 4.32 10.84
C LYS A 130 13.24 3.21 9.93
N ILE A 131 12.37 2.55 9.18
CA ILE A 131 12.78 1.52 8.20
C ILE A 131 13.23 2.12 6.86
N GLY A 132 13.27 3.45 6.73
CA GLY A 132 13.70 4.14 5.51
C GLY A 132 12.72 4.06 4.34
N PHE A 133 11.46 3.67 4.58
CA PHE A 133 10.45 3.55 3.52
C PHE A 133 9.92 4.91 3.04
N ILE A 134 9.88 5.90 3.94
CA ILE A 134 9.54 7.28 3.64
C ILE A 134 10.44 8.24 4.41
N LYS A 135 10.50 9.50 4.00
CA LYS A 135 11.02 10.58 4.83
C LYS A 135 9.91 11.21 5.68
N ASN A 136 10.31 11.94 6.71
CA ASN A 136 9.38 12.59 7.62
C ASN A 136 8.49 13.63 6.91
N GLU A 137 9.04 14.33 5.93
CA GLU A 137 8.36 15.35 5.11
C GLU A 137 7.42 14.77 4.04
N ASP A 138 7.51 13.46 3.73
CA ASP A 138 6.71 12.83 2.67
C ASP A 138 5.27 12.55 3.12
N LEU A 139 4.98 12.63 4.43
CA LEU A 139 3.67 12.35 5.01
C LEU A 139 3.40 13.32 6.16
N VAL A 140 2.51 14.28 5.95
CA VAL A 140 2.06 15.20 7.00
C VAL A 140 0.68 14.78 7.47
N LEU A 141 0.52 14.69 8.79
CA LEU A 141 -0.73 14.38 9.46
C LEU A 141 -1.21 15.63 10.19
N GLU A 142 -2.50 15.93 10.10
CA GLU A 142 -3.14 17.04 10.79
C GLU A 142 -4.37 16.48 11.53
N ASP A 143 -4.40 16.70 12.85
CA ASP A 143 -5.49 16.27 13.72
C ASP A 143 -6.69 17.21 13.56
N LEU A 144 -7.82 16.66 13.14
CA LEU A 144 -9.09 17.38 13.01
C LEU A 144 -10.12 16.92 14.06
N GLY A 145 -9.67 16.25 15.13
CA GLY A 145 -10.50 15.67 16.18
C GLY A 145 -10.85 14.20 15.86
N ASP A 146 -12.06 13.96 15.36
CA ASP A 146 -12.53 12.62 14.99
C ASP A 146 -11.95 12.12 13.64
N GLU A 147 -11.28 13.01 12.91
CA GLU A 147 -10.67 12.74 11.61
C GLU A 147 -9.19 13.11 11.62
N VAL A 148 -8.41 12.48 10.75
CA VAL A 148 -7.03 12.90 10.45
C VAL A 148 -6.92 13.24 8.98
N LEU A 149 -6.47 14.45 8.69
CA LEU A 149 -6.10 14.85 7.34
C LEU A 149 -4.68 14.37 7.06
N VAL A 150 -4.54 13.64 5.96
CA VAL A 150 -3.29 13.07 5.46
C VAL A 150 -2.88 13.85 4.22
N LYS A 151 -1.73 14.51 4.25
CA LYS A 151 -1.13 15.20 3.11
C LYS A 151 0.14 14.44 2.69
N LEU A 152 0.18 14.01 1.44
CA LEU A 152 1.35 13.36 0.86
C LEU A 152 2.27 14.45 0.31
N GLY A 153 3.56 14.37 0.66
CA GLY A 153 4.59 15.29 0.21
C GLY A 153 5.23 14.86 -1.11
N GLY A 154 6.12 15.72 -1.64
CA GLY A 154 6.70 15.68 -3.00
C GLY A 154 7.39 14.39 -3.46
N ARG A 155 7.40 13.32 -2.65
CA ARG A 155 7.96 12.01 -2.96
C ARG A 155 7.08 10.86 -2.43
N CYS A 156 5.83 10.77 -2.88
CA CYS A 156 4.99 9.61 -2.58
C CYS A 156 5.56 8.34 -3.23
N THR A 157 5.84 7.30 -2.42
CA THR A 157 6.39 6.01 -2.89
C THR A 157 5.50 5.28 -3.91
N TYR A 158 4.22 5.63 -4.00
CA TYR A 158 3.26 5.02 -4.93
C TYR A 158 2.94 5.93 -6.14
N LEU A 159 3.76 6.96 -6.39
CA LEU A 159 3.53 7.93 -7.47
C LEU A 159 3.42 7.27 -8.85
N ASN A 160 4.36 6.39 -9.19
CA ASN A 160 4.39 5.79 -10.52
C ASN A 160 3.19 4.85 -10.71
N VAL A 161 2.93 3.98 -9.72
CA VAL A 161 1.75 3.10 -9.72
C VAL A 161 0.46 3.88 -9.86
N CYS A 162 0.24 4.91 -9.04
CA CYS A 162 -1.03 5.65 -9.08
C CYS A 162 -1.19 6.44 -10.38
N THR A 163 -0.09 6.92 -10.97
CA THR A 163 -0.11 7.61 -12.26
C THR A 163 -0.39 6.64 -13.40
N GLN A 164 0.20 5.45 -13.37
CA GLN A 164 -0.03 4.41 -14.38
C GLN A 164 -1.47 3.87 -14.30
N LEU A 165 -1.97 3.52 -13.12
CA LEU A 165 -3.36 3.09 -12.94
C LEU A 165 -4.35 4.17 -13.40
N ASN A 166 -4.05 5.45 -13.17
CA ASN A 166 -4.88 6.56 -13.65
C ASN A 166 -4.89 6.66 -15.19
N LYS A 167 -3.73 6.46 -15.85
CA LYS A 167 -3.63 6.42 -17.32
C LYS A 167 -4.39 5.23 -17.92
N GLU A 168 -4.43 4.12 -17.20
CA GLU A 168 -5.12 2.89 -17.61
C GLU A 168 -6.58 2.83 -17.16
N GLU A 169 -7.12 3.93 -16.64
CA GLU A 169 -8.50 4.06 -16.14
C GLU A 169 -8.90 3.01 -15.09
N VAL A 170 -7.92 2.53 -14.30
CA VAL A 170 -8.17 1.63 -13.18
C VAL A 170 -8.70 2.43 -11.99
N ARG A 171 -10.02 2.39 -11.80
CA ARG A 171 -10.76 3.10 -10.75
C ARG A 171 -11.35 2.14 -9.73
N ASP A 172 -11.73 2.68 -8.57
CA ASP A 172 -12.61 1.97 -7.65
C ASP A 172 -14.07 1.95 -8.16
N VAL A 173 -14.95 1.26 -7.43
CA VAL A 173 -16.38 1.14 -7.76
C VAL A 173 -17.13 2.47 -7.81
N TYR A 174 -16.55 3.56 -7.31
CA TYR A 174 -17.11 4.90 -7.34
C TYR A 174 -16.47 5.78 -8.43
N GLY A 175 -15.61 5.21 -9.28
CA GLY A 175 -14.89 5.95 -10.31
C GLY A 175 -13.71 6.77 -9.78
N LEU A 176 -13.31 6.60 -8.52
CA LEU A 176 -12.24 7.35 -7.89
C LEU A 176 -10.89 6.62 -8.01
N MET A 177 -9.80 7.37 -7.89
CA MET A 177 -8.47 6.77 -7.79
C MET A 177 -8.27 6.10 -6.42
N PRO A 178 -7.98 4.79 -6.37
CA PRO A 178 -7.66 4.13 -5.12
C PRO A 178 -6.26 4.58 -4.64
N CYS A 179 -6.12 4.86 -3.35
CA CYS A 179 -4.85 5.29 -2.75
C CYS A 179 -4.35 4.25 -1.75
N GLY A 180 -3.34 3.47 -2.14
CA GLY A 180 -2.75 2.43 -1.29
C GLY A 180 -2.22 2.97 0.05
N ARG A 181 -1.67 4.19 0.08
CA ARG A 181 -1.20 4.82 1.32
C ARG A 181 -2.33 5.08 2.30
N LEU A 182 -3.45 5.64 1.84
CA LEU A 182 -4.60 5.94 2.70
C LEU A 182 -5.25 4.65 3.22
N ILE A 183 -5.36 3.64 2.37
CA ILE A 183 -5.91 2.33 2.75
C ILE A 183 -5.01 1.67 3.81
N ALA A 184 -3.68 1.74 3.65
CA ALA A 184 -2.73 1.19 4.62
C ALA A 184 -2.80 1.89 5.98
N LEU A 185 -2.90 3.23 5.98
CA LEU A 185 -3.07 4.01 7.20
C LEU A 185 -4.41 3.70 7.90
N ALA A 186 -5.51 3.57 7.15
CA ALA A 186 -6.77 3.14 7.74
C ALA A 186 -6.66 1.72 8.34
N GLY A 187 -6.05 0.79 7.62
CA GLY A 187 -5.89 -0.59 8.08
C GLY A 187 -5.07 -0.74 9.36
N ILE A 188 -4.02 0.06 9.52
CA ILE A 188 -3.24 0.03 10.76
C ILE A 188 -3.99 0.65 11.93
N ALA A 189 -4.78 1.69 11.69
CA ALA A 189 -5.65 2.27 12.71
C ALA A 189 -6.71 1.27 13.18
N GLU A 190 -7.32 0.53 12.24
CA GLU A 190 -8.29 -0.53 12.59
C GLU A 190 -7.66 -1.62 13.45
N ALA A 191 -6.45 -2.07 13.07
CA ALA A 191 -5.71 -3.10 13.79
C ALA A 191 -5.41 -2.71 15.24
N SER A 192 -5.08 -1.44 15.45
CA SER A 192 -4.51 -0.95 16.70
C SER A 192 -5.58 -0.46 17.67
N LEU A 193 -6.63 0.19 17.15
CA LEU A 193 -7.68 0.82 17.94
C LEU A 193 -8.96 -0.02 18.04
N ASN A 194 -9.02 -1.18 17.35
CA ASN A 194 -10.18 -2.07 17.33
C ASN A 194 -11.50 -1.36 16.95
N LYS A 195 -11.40 -0.43 15.99
CA LYS A 195 -12.50 0.36 15.41
C LYS A 195 -12.46 0.21 13.89
N ILE A 196 -13.55 0.56 13.21
CA ILE A 196 -13.60 0.56 11.74
C ILE A 196 -13.25 1.95 11.24
N PHE A 197 -12.28 2.05 10.34
CA PHE A 197 -11.87 3.31 9.74
C PHE A 197 -12.02 3.22 8.22
N ASP A 198 -12.54 4.29 7.64
CA ASP A 198 -12.56 4.47 6.19
C ASP A 198 -11.61 5.61 5.79
N ALA A 199 -11.26 5.64 4.52
CA ALA A 199 -10.41 6.68 3.97
C ALA A 199 -11.00 7.24 2.68
N LYS A 200 -10.93 8.56 2.55
CA LYS A 200 -11.42 9.28 1.38
C LYS A 200 -10.33 10.19 0.82
N LEU A 201 -10.09 10.08 -0.48
CA LEU A 201 -9.25 11.03 -1.17
C LEU A 201 -9.97 12.38 -1.29
N VAL A 202 -9.33 13.45 -0.83
CA VAL A 202 -9.87 14.82 -0.88
C VAL A 202 -9.39 15.53 -2.14
N SER A 203 -8.11 15.37 -2.48
CA SER A 203 -7.52 15.91 -3.70
C SER A 203 -6.52 14.93 -4.30
N TYR A 204 -6.70 14.62 -5.58
CA TYR A 204 -5.76 13.84 -6.38
C TYR A 204 -4.84 14.80 -7.16
N ASN A 205 -3.64 15.03 -6.64
CA ASN A 205 -2.62 15.87 -7.27
C ASN A 205 -1.22 15.27 -7.07
N PRO A 206 -0.91 14.09 -7.64
CA PRO A 206 0.36 13.41 -7.38
C PRO A 206 1.57 14.28 -7.76
N PRO A 207 2.64 14.31 -6.93
CA PRO A 207 2.82 13.57 -5.67
C PRO A 207 2.13 14.18 -4.44
N ASN A 208 1.57 15.38 -4.54
CA ASN A 208 1.03 16.20 -3.44
C ASN A 208 -0.47 15.96 -3.16
N CYS A 209 -0.90 14.70 -3.11
CA CYS A 209 -2.31 14.35 -2.83
C CYS A 209 -2.69 14.65 -1.37
N SER A 210 -4.00 14.78 -1.11
CA SER A 210 -4.54 14.80 0.25
C SER A 210 -5.76 13.90 0.40
N GLY A 211 -5.94 13.35 1.59
CA GLY A 211 -7.08 12.52 1.94
C GLY A 211 -7.38 12.56 3.43
N LYS A 212 -8.55 12.06 3.82
CA LYS A 212 -8.98 11.98 5.21
C LYS A 212 -9.13 10.53 5.63
N ILE A 213 -8.83 10.26 6.89
CA ILE A 213 -9.13 9.00 7.57
C ILE A 213 -10.05 9.31 8.73
N PHE A 214 -11.14 8.56 8.85
CA PHE A 214 -12.20 8.83 9.82
C PHE A 214 -12.85 7.53 10.29
N GLU A 215 -13.37 7.53 11.51
CA GLU A 215 -14.10 6.38 12.06
C GLU A 215 -15.44 6.20 11.33
N TYR A 216 -15.71 4.99 10.83
CA TYR A 216 -16.98 4.67 10.21
C TYR A 216 -18.05 4.49 11.30
N LYS A 217 -18.85 5.54 11.52
CA LYS A 217 -20.00 5.49 12.43
C LYS A 217 -21.18 4.84 11.68
N LYS A 218 -21.57 3.64 12.13
CA LYS A 218 -22.78 2.94 11.65
C LYS A 218 -24.05 3.64 12.12
#